data_AF-A0AAZ1WX27-F1
#
_entry.id   AF-A0AAZ1WX27-F1
#
_cell.length_a   1.000
_cell.length_b   1.000
_cell.length_c   1.000
_cell.angle_alpha   90.00
_cell.angle_beta   90.00
_cell.angle_gamma   90.00
#
_symmetry.space_group_name_H-M   'P 1'
#
loop_
_entity.id
_entity.type
_entity.pdbx_description
1 polymer ?
#
loop_
_entity_poly.entity_id
_entity_poly.type
_entity_poly.pdbx_seq_one_letter_code
_entity_poly.pdbx_strand_id
1 'polypeptide(L)'
;MSYNYVVTAQKPTAVNACITGHFTSAEDLNLLIAKNTRLEIYVVTAEGLRPVKEVGMYGRIAVMELFRPKGESKDLLFILTSKYNACILEYKQTGESIDIITRAHGNVQDRIGRPSETGIIGIVDPECRMIGLRLYDGLFKVIPLDRDNRELKAFNIRLEELQVIDVHFLYGCQAPTVCFIYQVHEQLPTPELDCGC
;
A
#
# COMPACT_ATOMS: atom_id res chain seq x y z
N MET A 1 31.52 11.26 25.51
CA MET A 1 30.12 10.86 25.22
C MET A 1 29.39 12.07 24.70
N SER A 2 28.67 11.95 23.59
CA SER A 2 27.87 13.03 23.01
C SER A 2 26.39 12.74 23.26
N TYR A 3 25.64 13.74 23.71
CA TYR A 3 24.18 13.69 23.86
C TYR A 3 23.58 14.71 22.89
N ASN A 4 22.68 14.27 22.02
CA ASN A 4 22.07 15.10 20.99
C ASN A 4 20.55 15.09 21.13
N TYR A 5 19.92 16.22 20.79
CA TYR A 5 18.46 16.37 20.72
C TYR A 5 18.07 16.79 19.31
N VAL A 6 17.13 16.07 18.70
CA VAL A 6 16.66 16.31 17.34
C VAL A 6 15.16 16.54 17.37
N VAL A 7 14.72 17.66 16.77
CA VAL A 7 13.31 18.06 16.70
C VAL A 7 12.97 18.55 15.29
N THR A 8 11.72 18.36 14.88
CA THR A 8 11.23 18.81 13.58
C THR A 8 10.80 20.28 13.67
N ALA A 9 11.52 21.18 12.99
CA ALA A 9 11.13 22.59 12.90
C ALA A 9 9.97 22.81 11.91
N GLN A 10 10.01 22.14 10.76
CA GLN A 10 8.96 22.19 9.74
C GLN A 10 8.57 20.78 9.32
N LYS A 11 7.26 20.50 9.27
CA LYS A 11 6.73 19.21 8.83
C LYS A 11 7.04 18.99 7.33
N PRO A 12 7.18 17.74 6.88
CA PRO A 12 7.35 17.43 5.46
C PRO A 12 6.22 18.03 4.61
N THR A 13 6.57 18.78 3.57
CA THR A 13 5.60 19.46 2.70
C THR A 13 5.38 18.74 1.36
N ALA A 14 6.33 17.91 0.93
CA ALA A 14 6.24 17.15 -0.31
C ALA A 14 5.15 16.07 -0.22
N VAL A 15 4.31 16.00 -1.24
CA VAL A 15 3.25 14.98 -1.37
C VAL A 15 3.84 13.74 -2.04
N ASN A 16 3.69 12.58 -1.41
CA ASN A 16 4.13 11.30 -1.95
C ASN A 16 3.01 10.55 -2.65
N ALA A 17 1.79 10.63 -2.11
CA ALA A 17 0.62 9.98 -2.67
C ALA A 17 -0.66 10.71 -2.22
N CYS A 18 -1.71 10.60 -3.03
CA CYS A 18 -3.04 11.05 -2.68
C CYS A 18 -4.08 10.06 -3.20
N ILE A 19 -5.12 9.81 -2.41
CA ILE A 19 -6.23 8.94 -2.80
C ILE A 19 -7.56 9.56 -2.38
N THR A 20 -8.62 9.21 -3.09
CA THR A 20 -9.98 9.68 -2.81
C THR A 20 -10.89 8.50 -2.50
N GLY A 21 -11.85 8.72 -1.61
CA GLY A 21 -12.86 7.72 -1.25
C GLY A 21 -13.72 8.21 -0.10
N HIS A 22 -14.43 7.30 0.54
CA HIS A 22 -15.43 7.56 1.57
C HIS A 22 -14.95 6.99 2.92
N PHE A 23 -13.92 7.61 3.49
CA PHE A 23 -13.23 7.15 4.69
C PHE A 23 -13.86 7.68 5.98
N THR A 24 -14.25 8.95 6.03
CA THR A 24 -14.84 9.57 7.23
C THR A 24 -16.27 9.09 7.45
N SER A 25 -17.06 9.11 6.37
CA SER A 25 -18.45 8.71 6.27
C SER A 25 -18.72 8.06 4.92
N ALA A 26 -19.83 7.32 4.79
CA ALA A 26 -20.26 6.74 3.52
C ALA A 26 -20.69 7.79 2.48
N GLU A 27 -21.07 8.99 2.94
CA GLU A 27 -21.59 10.08 2.11
C GLU A 27 -20.51 11.14 1.79
N ASP A 28 -19.54 11.30 2.68
CA ASP A 28 -18.48 12.29 2.51
C ASP A 28 -17.49 11.80 1.45
N LEU A 29 -17.19 12.66 0.47
CA LEU A 29 -16.03 12.45 -0.40
C LEU A 29 -14.79 12.99 0.32
N ASN A 30 -13.81 12.11 0.54
CA ASN A 30 -12.55 12.45 1.18
C ASN A 30 -11.39 12.51 0.19
N LEU A 31 -10.42 13.34 0.54
CA LEU A 31 -9.09 13.34 -0.04
C LEU A 31 -8.07 13.04 1.07
N LEU A 32 -7.35 11.94 0.93
CA LEU A 32 -6.28 11.53 1.84
C LEU A 32 -4.93 11.83 1.17
N ILE A 33 -4.05 12.52 1.89
CA ILE A 33 -2.74 12.94 1.38
C ILE A 33 -1.64 12.38 2.28
N ALA A 34 -0.71 11.63 1.69
CA ALA A 34 0.50 11.17 2.36
C ALA A 34 1.67 12.12 2.08
N LYS A 35 2.24 12.67 3.15
CA LYS A 35 3.46 13.50 3.14
C LYS A 35 4.53 12.86 4.03
N ASN A 36 5.28 11.92 3.46
CA ASN A 36 6.32 11.12 4.09
C ASN A 36 5.81 10.38 5.34
N THR A 37 5.87 11.01 6.52
CA THR A 37 5.41 10.44 7.80
C THR A 37 4.08 11.03 8.28
N ARG A 38 3.42 11.88 7.49
CA ARG A 38 2.15 12.52 7.82
C ARG A 38 1.05 12.04 6.88
N LEU A 39 -0.12 11.80 7.45
CA LEU A 39 -1.37 11.56 6.75
C LEU A 39 -2.32 12.71 7.03
N GLU A 40 -2.74 13.42 6.00
CA GLU A 40 -3.75 14.48 6.10
C GLU A 40 -5.07 13.98 5.49
N ILE A 41 -6.18 14.22 6.19
CA ILE A 41 -7.53 13.81 5.79
C ILE A 41 -8.37 15.06 5.59
N TYR A 42 -8.93 15.19 4.38
CA TYR A 42 -9.80 16.28 3.99
C TYR A 42 -11.17 15.76 3.55
N VAL A 43 -12.20 16.59 3.69
CA VAL A 43 -13.51 16.42 3.05
C VAL A 43 -13.59 17.41 1.89
N VAL A 44 -14.02 16.93 0.74
CA VAL A 44 -14.27 17.75 -0.45
C VAL A 44 -15.60 18.48 -0.26
N THR A 45 -15.56 19.80 -0.30
CA THR A 45 -16.73 20.68 -0.22
C THR A 45 -16.83 21.55 -1.48
N ALA A 46 -17.94 22.24 -1.67
CA ALA A 46 -18.12 23.15 -2.81
C ALA A 46 -17.09 24.29 -2.83
N GLU A 47 -16.60 24.71 -1.66
CA GLU A 47 -15.63 25.80 -1.49
C GLU A 47 -14.18 25.34 -1.64
N GLY A 48 -13.92 24.03 -1.53
CA GLY A 48 -12.58 23.45 -1.59
C GLY A 48 -12.39 22.26 -0.66
N LEU A 49 -11.25 22.22 0.04
CA LEU A 49 -10.89 21.12 0.92
C LEU A 49 -11.02 21.55 2.38
N ARG A 50 -11.96 20.94 3.11
CA ARG A 50 -12.11 21.15 4.55
C ARG A 50 -11.20 20.16 5.31
N PRO A 51 -10.21 20.62 6.10
CA PRO A 51 -9.36 19.73 6.88
C PRO A 51 -10.17 19.05 7.99
N VAL A 52 -10.00 17.74 8.14
CA VAL A 52 -10.66 16.95 9.19
C VAL A 52 -9.65 16.54 10.27
N LYS A 53 -8.56 15.88 9.86
CA LYS A 53 -7.56 15.35 10.80
C LYS A 53 -6.19 15.23 10.14
N GLU A 54 -5.14 15.48 10.91
CA GLU A 54 -3.76 15.14 10.55
C GLU A 54 -3.22 14.11 11.54
N VAL A 55 -2.61 13.05 11.03
CA VAL A 55 -2.03 11.95 11.83
C VAL A 55 -0.56 11.77 11.50
N GLY A 56 0.27 11.60 12.53
CA GLY A 56 1.66 11.21 12.38
C GLY A 56 1.81 9.69 12.40
N MET A 57 2.49 9.15 11.40
CA MET A 57 2.87 7.74 11.32
C MET A 57 4.30 7.55 11.81
N TYR A 58 4.55 6.50 12.60
CA TYR A 58 5.89 6.08 12.98
C TYR A 58 6.58 5.27 11.88
N GLY A 59 6.57 5.82 10.67
CA GLY A 59 7.14 5.22 9.47
C GLY A 59 6.85 6.09 8.25
N ARG A 60 7.70 5.98 7.24
CA ARG A 60 7.43 6.58 5.93
C ARG A 60 6.35 5.76 5.24
N ILE A 61 5.27 6.41 4.82
CA ILE A 61 4.18 5.81 4.05
C ILE A 61 4.72 5.43 2.66
N ALA A 62 4.63 4.16 2.31
CA ALA A 62 5.06 3.60 1.02
C ALA A 62 3.87 3.22 0.15
N VAL A 63 2.84 2.60 0.72
CA VAL A 63 1.56 2.30 0.05
C VAL A 63 0.43 2.90 0.88
N MET A 64 -0.57 3.46 0.21
CA MET A 64 -1.77 4.01 0.81
C MET A 64 -2.96 3.72 -0.12
N GLU A 65 -3.87 2.84 0.29
CA GLU A 65 -5.02 2.41 -0.53
C GLU A 65 -6.31 2.40 0.30
N LEU A 66 -7.40 2.87 -0.31
CA LEU A 66 -8.75 2.77 0.28
C LEU A 66 -9.48 1.59 -0.32
N PHE A 67 -10.22 0.88 0.52
CA PHE A 67 -11.02 -0.26 0.07
C PHE A 67 -12.22 -0.45 0.99
N ARG A 68 -13.32 -1.02 0.46
CA ARG A 68 -14.55 -1.27 1.22
C ARG A 68 -14.90 -2.76 1.21
N PRO A 69 -14.51 -3.51 2.25
CA PRO A 69 -14.93 -4.90 2.41
C PRO A 69 -16.45 -5.05 2.45
N LYS A 70 -16.95 -6.23 2.04
CA LYS A 70 -18.38 -6.54 2.10
C LYS A 70 -18.89 -6.44 3.56
N GLY A 71 -19.94 -5.65 3.74
CA GLY A 71 -20.58 -5.43 5.03
C GLY A 71 -19.96 -4.32 5.89
N GLU A 72 -18.92 -3.63 5.41
CA GLU A 72 -18.47 -2.36 6.00
C GLU A 72 -19.29 -1.21 5.40
N SER A 73 -19.66 -0.23 6.23
CA SER A 73 -20.49 0.91 5.80
C SER A 73 -19.70 1.97 5.03
N LYS A 74 -18.40 2.06 5.27
CA LYS A 74 -17.47 3.05 4.73
C LYS A 74 -16.12 2.42 4.46
N ASP A 75 -15.24 3.17 3.80
CA ASP A 75 -13.94 2.66 3.39
C ASP A 75 -13.00 2.49 4.59
N LEU A 76 -12.14 1.48 4.50
CA LEU A 76 -11.00 1.29 5.37
C LEU A 76 -9.73 1.71 4.63
N LEU A 77 -8.71 2.10 5.39
CA LEU A 77 -7.45 2.57 4.85
C LEU A 77 -6.34 1.55 5.11
N PHE A 78 -5.77 1.00 4.04
CA PHE A 78 -4.55 0.20 4.12
C PHE A 78 -3.32 1.09 4.00
N ILE A 79 -2.37 0.94 4.92
CA ILE A 79 -1.06 1.59 4.85
C ILE A 79 0.04 0.54 4.97
N LEU A 80 1.04 0.64 4.10
CA LEU A 80 2.32 -0.04 4.24
C LEU A 80 3.43 0.99 4.39
N THR A 81 4.29 0.82 5.40
CA THR A 81 5.44 1.68 5.61
C THR A 81 6.70 1.15 4.91
N SER A 82 7.71 1.99 4.68
CA SER A 82 9.00 1.57 4.11
C SER A 82 9.79 0.58 4.98
N LYS A 83 9.38 0.38 6.24
CA LYS A 83 9.92 -0.68 7.14
C LYS A 83 8.99 -1.90 7.21
N TYR A 84 8.13 -2.08 6.21
CA TYR A 84 7.22 -3.21 6.06
C TYR A 84 6.19 -3.37 7.19
N ASN A 85 5.94 -2.32 8.00
CA ASN A 85 4.80 -2.32 8.91
C ASN A 85 3.54 -2.05 8.09
N ALA A 86 2.63 -3.01 8.11
CA ALA A 86 1.32 -2.95 7.47
C ALA A 86 0.25 -2.69 8.54
N CYS A 87 -0.75 -1.87 8.22
CA CYS A 87 -1.93 -1.71 9.05
C CYS A 87 -3.17 -1.39 8.22
N ILE A 88 -4.32 -1.77 8.78
CA ILE A 88 -5.65 -1.36 8.30
C ILE A 88 -6.22 -0.41 9.36
N LEU A 89 -6.60 0.78 8.93
CA LEU A 89 -7.08 1.86 9.77
C LEU A 89 -8.55 2.15 9.47
N GLU A 90 -9.28 2.53 10.51
CA GLU A 90 -10.68 2.96 10.45
C GLU A 90 -10.81 4.35 11.08
N TYR A 91 -11.54 5.25 10.42
CA TYR A 91 -11.93 6.53 11.01
C TYR A 91 -13.11 6.32 11.96
N LYS A 92 -13.01 6.73 13.22
CA LYS A 92 -14.13 6.76 14.16
C LYS A 92 -14.28 8.14 14.76
N GLN A 93 -15.51 8.66 14.70
CA GLN A 93 -15.86 9.92 15.33
C GLN A 93 -16.96 9.67 16.37
N THR A 94 -16.72 10.09 17.60
CA THR A 94 -17.70 10.01 18.70
C THR A 94 -17.92 11.42 19.24
N GLY A 95 -18.99 12.08 18.76
CA GLY A 95 -19.20 13.51 19.03
C GLY A 95 -18.10 14.36 18.41
N GLU A 96 -17.36 15.08 19.25
CA GLU A 96 -16.22 15.93 18.83
C GLU A 96 -14.89 15.16 18.77
N SER A 97 -14.79 13.97 19.36
CA SER A 97 -13.55 13.19 19.34
C SER A 97 -13.38 12.46 18.00
N ILE A 98 -12.23 12.66 17.37
CA ILE A 98 -11.85 12.01 16.11
C ILE A 98 -10.64 11.11 16.37
N ASP A 99 -10.84 9.81 16.21
CA ASP A 99 -9.85 8.77 16.42
C ASP A 99 -9.64 7.94 15.16
N ILE A 100 -8.38 7.58 14.90
CA ILE A 100 -8.04 6.61 13.85
C ILE A 100 -7.68 5.30 14.56
N ILE A 101 -8.52 4.29 14.34
CA ILE A 101 -8.43 3.00 15.02
C ILE A 101 -7.68 2.02 14.13
N THR A 102 -6.68 1.34 14.68
CA THR A 102 -6.00 0.24 14.02
C THR A 102 -6.84 -1.03 14.13
N ARG A 103 -7.45 -1.47 13.03
CA ARG A 103 -8.25 -2.69 12.95
C ARG A 103 -7.40 -3.95 12.85
N ALA A 104 -6.30 -3.86 12.13
CA ALA A 104 -5.32 -4.92 11.96
C ALA A 104 -3.93 -4.32 11.78
N HIS A 105 -2.89 -4.99 12.27
CA HIS A 105 -1.51 -4.59 12.06
C HIS A 105 -0.55 -5.78 12.08
N GLY A 106 0.56 -5.63 11.38
CA GLY A 106 1.60 -6.66 11.30
C GLY A 106 2.86 -6.12 10.63
N ASN A 107 3.95 -6.88 10.71
CA ASN A 107 5.13 -6.63 9.91
C ASN A 107 5.23 -7.71 8.83
N VAL A 108 5.26 -7.29 7.56
CA VAL A 108 5.23 -8.19 6.40
C VAL A 108 6.62 -8.40 5.79
N GLN A 109 7.69 -8.05 6.51
CA GLN A 109 9.06 -8.28 6.06
C GLN A 109 9.39 -9.77 6.02
N ASP A 110 9.95 -10.24 4.91
CA ASP A 110 10.54 -11.57 4.85
C ASP A 110 11.99 -11.56 5.36
N ARG A 111 12.44 -12.68 5.93
CA ARG A 111 13.83 -12.83 6.38
C ARG A 111 14.82 -12.87 5.23
N ILE A 112 14.37 -13.32 4.06
CA ILE A 112 15.16 -13.53 2.85
C ILE A 112 14.38 -12.88 1.70
N GLY A 113 15.08 -12.18 0.81
CA GLY A 113 14.51 -11.56 -0.38
C GLY A 113 15.33 -10.35 -0.80
N ARG A 114 15.57 -10.20 -2.11
CA ARG A 114 16.16 -9.00 -2.68
C ARG A 114 15.06 -7.96 -2.86
N PRO A 115 15.13 -6.77 -2.22
CA PRO A 115 14.15 -5.72 -2.44
C PRO A 115 14.10 -5.32 -3.91
N SER A 116 12.89 -5.17 -4.45
CA SER A 116 12.74 -4.88 -5.87
C SER A 116 13.19 -3.48 -6.26
N GLU A 117 13.73 -3.37 -7.47
CA GLU A 117 14.29 -2.12 -8.01
C GLU A 117 13.22 -1.05 -8.27
N THR A 118 12.03 -1.45 -8.72
CA THR A 118 10.89 -0.54 -8.92
C THR A 118 10.13 -0.23 -7.62
N GLY A 119 10.67 -0.65 -6.46
CA GLY A 119 10.15 -0.30 -5.14
C GLY A 119 8.99 -1.17 -4.65
N ILE A 120 8.32 -0.69 -3.60
CA ILE A 120 7.18 -1.38 -2.98
C ILE A 120 5.93 -1.09 -3.81
N ILE A 121 5.24 -2.13 -4.28
CA ILE A 121 3.91 -2.01 -4.87
C ILE A 121 2.93 -2.74 -3.95
N GLY A 122 1.81 -2.10 -3.62
CA GLY A 122 0.71 -2.72 -2.91
C GLY A 122 -0.61 -2.40 -3.60
N ILE A 123 -1.39 -3.44 -3.85
CA ILE A 123 -2.64 -3.38 -4.60
C ILE A 123 -3.72 -4.16 -3.86
N VAL A 124 -4.96 -3.71 -3.98
CA VAL A 124 -6.12 -4.36 -3.35
C VAL A 124 -7.02 -4.96 -4.45
N ASP A 125 -7.49 -6.18 -4.23
CA ASP A 125 -8.46 -6.82 -5.13
C ASP A 125 -9.78 -6.01 -5.15
N PRO A 126 -10.39 -5.75 -6.32
CA PRO A 126 -11.63 -4.96 -6.43
C PRO A 126 -12.80 -5.50 -5.62
N GLU A 127 -12.88 -6.82 -5.42
CA GLU A 127 -13.91 -7.43 -4.56
C GLU A 127 -13.50 -7.47 -3.08
N CYS A 128 -12.38 -6.86 -2.73
CA CYS A 128 -11.81 -6.77 -1.39
C CYS A 128 -11.52 -8.14 -0.76
N ARG A 129 -11.09 -9.13 -1.56
CA ARG A 129 -10.78 -10.49 -1.08
C ARG A 129 -9.37 -10.61 -0.52
N MET A 130 -8.42 -9.84 -1.04
CA MET A 130 -7.01 -9.89 -0.64
C MET A 130 -6.27 -8.59 -0.97
N ILE A 131 -5.13 -8.41 -0.32
CA ILE A 131 -4.12 -7.40 -0.67
C ILE A 131 -2.92 -8.13 -1.27
N GLY A 132 -2.50 -7.69 -2.45
CA GLY A 132 -1.28 -8.15 -3.12
C GLY A 132 -0.15 -7.15 -2.86
N LEU A 133 1.02 -7.66 -2.48
CA LEU A 133 2.22 -6.89 -2.21
C LEU A 133 3.40 -7.44 -3.00
N ARG A 134 4.02 -6.60 -3.83
CA ARG A 134 5.29 -6.88 -4.48
C ARG A 134 6.38 -6.13 -3.73
N LEU A 135 7.08 -6.85 -2.86
CA LEU A 135 8.16 -6.32 -2.00
C LEU A 135 9.55 -6.74 -2.46
N TYR A 136 9.68 -7.97 -2.97
CA TYR A 136 10.93 -8.61 -3.33
C TYR A 136 10.82 -9.22 -4.73
N ASP A 137 11.96 -9.37 -5.40
CA ASP A 137 12.02 -10.00 -6.73
C ASP A 137 11.65 -11.48 -6.64
N GLY A 138 10.83 -11.95 -7.60
CA GLY A 138 10.36 -13.34 -7.66
C GLY A 138 9.35 -13.74 -6.59
N LEU A 139 8.84 -12.80 -5.79
CA LEU A 139 7.85 -13.05 -4.73
C LEU A 139 6.67 -12.09 -4.81
N PHE A 140 5.47 -12.66 -4.91
CA PHE A 140 4.22 -11.94 -4.73
C PHE A 140 3.58 -12.33 -3.41
N LYS A 141 3.53 -11.39 -2.46
CA LYS A 141 2.98 -11.62 -1.13
C LYS A 141 1.50 -11.31 -1.11
N VAL A 142 0.70 -12.23 -0.56
CA VAL A 142 -0.76 -12.12 -0.50
C VAL A 142 -1.21 -12.08 0.96
N ILE A 143 -1.98 -11.06 1.32
CA ILE A 143 -2.67 -10.93 2.61
C ILE A 143 -4.16 -11.17 2.38
N PRO A 144 -4.74 -12.29 2.85
CA PRO A 144 -6.18 -12.51 2.83
C PRO A 144 -6.91 -11.45 3.68
N LEU A 145 -7.95 -10.84 3.11
CA LEU A 145 -8.80 -9.86 3.80
C LEU A 145 -9.96 -10.54 4.52
N ASP A 146 -9.61 -11.35 5.51
CA ASP A 146 -10.59 -11.98 6.40
C ASP A 146 -10.76 -11.18 7.70
N ARG A 147 -11.98 -11.14 8.25
CA ARG A 147 -12.26 -10.41 9.49
C ARG A 147 -11.47 -10.92 10.70
N ASP A 148 -11.05 -12.19 10.65
CA ASP A 148 -10.29 -12.85 11.70
C ASP A 148 -8.77 -12.58 11.58
N ASN A 149 -8.30 -12.06 10.44
CA ASN A 149 -6.88 -11.84 10.17
C ASN A 149 -6.36 -10.50 10.74
N ARG A 150 -6.47 -10.32 12.06
CA ARG A 150 -6.02 -9.09 12.74
C ARG A 150 -4.50 -8.89 12.72
N GLU A 151 -3.74 -9.97 12.58
CA GLU A 151 -2.28 -9.96 12.53
C GLU A 151 -1.72 -9.74 11.11
N LEU A 152 -2.60 -9.60 10.09
CA LEU A 152 -2.22 -9.49 8.68
C LEU A 152 -1.26 -10.61 8.25
N LYS A 153 -1.58 -11.85 8.64
CA LYS A 153 -0.83 -13.03 8.18
C LYS A 153 -0.91 -13.09 6.67
N ALA A 154 0.26 -13.31 6.07
CA ALA A 154 0.46 -13.31 4.63
C ALA A 154 1.20 -14.58 4.21
N PHE A 155 1.04 -14.97 2.96
CA PHE A 155 1.84 -16.01 2.33
C PHE A 155 2.46 -15.50 1.03
N ASN A 156 3.55 -16.13 0.60
CA ASN A 156 4.25 -15.76 -0.62
C ASN A 156 3.93 -16.74 -1.75
N ILE A 157 3.64 -16.21 -2.93
CA ILE A 157 3.54 -16.94 -4.18
C ILE A 157 4.82 -16.64 -4.96
N ARG A 158 5.45 -17.68 -5.51
CA ARG A 158 6.62 -17.53 -6.37
C ARG A 158 6.20 -16.94 -7.72
N LEU A 159 6.90 -15.89 -8.15
CA LEU A 159 6.85 -15.37 -9.51
C LEU A 159 8.11 -15.82 -10.25
N GLU A 160 7.96 -16.35 -11.45
CA GLU A 160 9.12 -16.70 -12.28
C GLU A 160 9.76 -15.44 -12.89
N GLU A 161 8.94 -14.42 -13.17
CA GLU A 161 9.40 -13.12 -13.65
C GLU A 161 10.01 -12.30 -12.51
N LEU A 162 11.34 -12.14 -12.53
CA LEU A 162 12.07 -11.44 -11.47
C LEU A 162 11.95 -9.90 -11.57
N GLN A 163 11.99 -9.35 -12.79
CA GLN A 163 11.96 -7.90 -13.03
C GLN A 163 10.55 -7.39 -13.34
N VAL A 164 9.68 -7.42 -12.32
CA VAL A 164 8.34 -6.83 -12.43
C VAL A 164 8.43 -5.30 -12.35
N ILE A 165 7.91 -4.62 -13.37
CA ILE A 165 7.87 -3.16 -13.47
C ILE A 165 6.66 -2.64 -12.69
N ASP A 166 5.48 -3.16 -12.98
CA ASP A 166 4.21 -2.72 -12.38
C ASP A 166 3.20 -3.87 -12.32
N VAL A 167 2.23 -3.79 -11.41
CA VAL A 167 1.23 -4.85 -11.16
C VAL A 167 -0.10 -4.27 -10.66
N HIS A 168 -1.22 -4.78 -11.18
CA HIS A 168 -2.58 -4.40 -10.78
C HIS A 168 -3.55 -5.58 -10.80
N PHE A 169 -4.58 -5.55 -9.95
CA PHE A 169 -5.70 -6.48 -10.04
C PHE A 169 -6.67 -6.06 -11.15
N LEU A 170 -7.15 -7.03 -11.92
CA LEU A 170 -8.16 -6.83 -12.95
C LEU A 170 -9.58 -6.81 -12.36
N TYR A 171 -10.44 -5.96 -12.93
CA TYR A 171 -11.85 -5.88 -12.59
C TYR A 171 -12.68 -6.90 -13.36
N GLY A 172 -13.80 -7.35 -12.77
CA GLY A 172 -14.76 -8.22 -13.44
C GLY A 172 -14.32 -9.68 -13.60
N CYS A 173 -13.29 -10.11 -12.87
CA CYS A 173 -12.78 -11.49 -12.89
C CYS A 173 -13.41 -12.33 -11.78
N GLN A 174 -13.85 -13.55 -12.12
CA GLN A 174 -14.43 -14.50 -11.15
C GLN A 174 -13.44 -14.85 -10.03
N ALA A 175 -12.16 -15.01 -10.38
CA ALA A 175 -11.06 -15.18 -9.43
C ALA A 175 -10.19 -13.91 -9.35
N PRO A 176 -9.55 -13.62 -8.20
CA PRO A 176 -8.55 -12.56 -8.09
C PRO A 176 -7.46 -12.75 -9.14
N THR A 177 -7.41 -11.85 -10.13
CA THR A 177 -6.51 -11.98 -11.29
C THR A 177 -5.61 -10.77 -11.33
N VAL A 178 -4.29 -11.00 -11.35
CA VAL A 178 -3.28 -9.95 -11.39
C VAL A 178 -2.73 -9.83 -12.80
N CYS A 179 -2.64 -8.59 -13.30
CA CYS A 179 -1.95 -8.23 -14.53
C CYS A 179 -0.66 -7.50 -14.14
N PHE A 180 0.47 -7.89 -14.73
CA PHE A 180 1.75 -7.24 -14.45
C PHE A 180 2.59 -7.12 -15.71
N ILE A 181 3.45 -6.10 -15.74
CA ILE A 181 4.42 -5.86 -16.79
C ILE A 181 5.79 -6.27 -16.24
N TYR A 182 6.54 -7.05 -16.99
CA TYR A 182 7.89 -7.48 -16.61
C TYR A 182 8.88 -7.27 -17.74
N GLN A 183 10.14 -7.11 -17.37
CA GLN A 183 11.24 -7.03 -18.30
C GLN A 183 11.95 -8.38 -18.42
N VAL A 184 12.23 -8.79 -19.66
CA VAL A 184 13.06 -9.95 -19.96
C VAL A 184 14.40 -9.45 -20.46
N HIS A 185 15.49 -9.90 -19.84
CA HIS A 185 16.80 -9.84 -20.47
C HIS A 185 16.91 -11.04 -21.42
N GLU A 186 16.36 -10.91 -22.62
CA GLU A 186 16.75 -11.82 -23.70
C GLU A 186 18.22 -11.53 -23.99
N GLN A 187 19.12 -12.42 -23.56
CA GLN A 187 20.39 -12.55 -24.24
C GLN A 187 20.02 -12.97 -25.67
N LEU A 188 20.16 -12.04 -26.62
CA LEU A 188 20.14 -12.37 -28.04
C LEU A 188 20.99 -13.65 -28.21
N PRO A 189 20.49 -14.70 -28.86
CA PRO A 189 21.31 -15.87 -29.13
C PRO A 189 22.56 -15.39 -29.84
N THR A 190 23.73 -15.64 -29.24
CA THR A 190 25.00 -15.44 -29.92
C THR A 190 24.92 -16.24 -31.22
N PRO A 191 25.08 -15.61 -32.40
CA PRO A 191 25.17 -16.38 -33.63
C PRO A 191 26.37 -17.31 -33.48
N GLU A 192 26.12 -18.62 -33.41
CA GLU A 192 27.15 -19.62 -33.63
C GLU A 192 27.66 -19.38 -35.05
N LEU A 193 28.79 -18.68 -35.15
CA LEU A 193 29.61 -18.66 -36.35
C LEU A 193 30.15 -20.08 -36.50
N ASP A 194 29.39 -20.92 -37.19
CA ASP A 194 29.91 -22.13 -37.82
C ASP A 194 30.93 -21.71 -38.88
N CYS A 195 32.15 -21.42 -38.43
CA CYS A 195 33.33 -21.44 -39.27
C CYS A 195 33.67 -22.92 -39.54
N GLY A 196 32.89 -23.55 -40.40
CA GLY A 196 33.24 -24.83 -41.02
C GLY A 196 34.43 -24.61 -41.96
N CYS A 197 35.58 -25.17 -41.59
CA CYS A 197 36.73 -25.40 -42.46
C CYS A 197 36.42 -26.45 -43.53
#